data_AF-A0AA89C1K5-F1
#
_entry.id   AF-A0AA89C1K5-F1
#
_cell.length_a   1.000
_cell.length_b   1.000
_cell.length_c   1.000
_cell.angle_alpha   90.00
_cell.angle_beta   90.00
_cell.angle_gamma   90.00
#
_symmetry.space_group_name_H-M   'P 1'
#
loop_
_entity.id
_entity.type
_entity.pdbx_description
1 polymer ?
#
loop_
_entity_poly.entity_id
_entity_poly.type
_entity_poly.pdbx_seq_one_letter_code
_entity_poly.pdbx_strand_id
1 'polypeptide(L)'
;MVVCFDQDDAQNEYKPRPFVKKSTWEPGPSKCGALEAYIDAVQEGIEKLLNTNSGRSKDNLNKTERKALQSLKDNDSIVIKKADKGSTVVVLNKSDYIDEALRQLSSPSFYEKLDSDPTLEFSSLILSDLTDMKNNNEIDEDVFEYLCPENPGPGQFYLLPKIHKEGIPGRPIVSAIGHPTEKISQFLDYHLKDHVEKLPSYLKDTTDYIKKTPSQNLPTGTLLVTMDVTSLYTNIPHEEGIEACRKVWDLRQNKRPSTESLVKLLERTLKLNNFMFNGDHYLQINGTSMGTKMAPSYANIFMGDFEDRLLRQAPSKPLSWLRFIDDIEMKWTEGRERLDEFIDFTNKFHPSIKFTVEISDSSNVFLDTKSTLRDGGIHFDLHTKDTDSHLYLRTDSCHPPHIFKGIPKGLATRIRRICSSDDSFHLRSKELSQRLCHRGYNAKSVHESISAVQRIDRQDLLQYKPKSLGVCQKQYIGETEDGLNMRINNHRSSITTGKVNLPVAQHFNQDNHSWEDMEVVPIDHNVSWTIDQRVAKENFWQYTLKTIEPDGLNKRSDTLHMSRKY
;
A
#
# COMPACT_ATOMS: atom_id res chain seq x y z
N MET A 1 12.53 19.11 26.19
CA MET A 1 11.33 19.35 25.35
C MET A 1 11.81 19.51 23.92
N VAL A 2 11.60 18.49 23.08
CA VAL A 2 11.85 18.47 21.63
C VAL A 2 10.72 19.12 20.88
N VAL A 3 11.06 19.60 19.70
CA VAL A 3 10.24 19.84 18.54
C VAL A 3 10.67 18.78 17.52
N CYS A 4 9.80 17.87 17.07
CA CYS A 4 10.13 16.89 16.01
C CYS A 4 10.16 17.63 14.65
N PHE A 5 11.07 17.33 13.72
CA PHE A 5 11.24 16.05 13.02
C PHE A 5 12.65 15.43 13.11
N ASP A 6 12.71 14.19 12.60
CA ASP A 6 13.89 13.38 12.26
C ASP A 6 15.07 14.18 11.67
N GLN A 7 16.27 13.68 11.94
CA GLN A 7 17.45 13.99 11.14
C GLN A 7 17.23 13.54 9.69
N ASP A 8 17.31 14.47 8.75
CA ASP A 8 17.53 14.23 7.33
C ASP A 8 18.67 15.17 6.91
N ASP A 9 19.90 14.94 7.39
CA ASP A 9 21.10 15.69 6.97
C ASP A 9 20.92 16.13 5.51
N ALA A 10 20.93 17.43 5.20
CA ALA A 10 20.71 17.91 3.83
C ALA A 10 21.93 17.69 2.90
N GLN A 11 22.72 16.65 3.21
CA GLN A 11 23.58 15.88 2.28
C GLN A 11 23.46 14.35 2.44
N ASN A 12 22.64 13.85 3.39
CA ASN A 12 22.30 12.46 3.64
C ASN A 12 20.89 12.38 4.29
N GLU A 13 19.83 12.56 3.51
CA GLU A 13 18.53 11.97 3.87
C GLU A 13 18.78 10.47 4.11
N TYR A 14 18.48 9.92 5.29
CA TYR A 14 18.30 8.47 5.39
C TYR A 14 16.91 8.17 4.80
N LYS A 15 16.80 8.33 3.48
CA LYS A 15 15.89 7.48 2.73
C LYS A 15 16.42 6.07 2.98
N PRO A 16 15.70 5.18 3.68
CA PRO A 16 16.15 3.80 3.80
C PRO A 16 16.43 3.34 2.38
N ARG A 17 17.71 3.08 2.11
CA ARG A 17 18.15 2.73 0.77
C ARG A 17 17.27 1.57 0.34
N PRO A 18 16.50 1.71 -0.76
CA PRO A 18 15.63 0.62 -1.17
C PRO A 18 16.52 -0.56 -1.56
N PHE A 19 16.00 -1.77 -1.36
CA PHE A 19 16.71 -3.02 -1.73
C PHE A 19 18.01 -3.24 -0.95
N VAL A 20 17.94 -3.11 0.37
CA VAL A 20 19.02 -3.55 1.28
C VAL A 20 18.48 -4.66 2.17
N LYS A 21 19.31 -5.65 2.49
CA LYS A 21 18.95 -6.67 3.48
C LYS A 21 18.71 -5.99 4.83
N LYS A 22 17.70 -6.49 5.57
CA LYS A 22 17.49 -6.01 6.93
C LYS A 22 18.73 -6.37 7.74
N SER A 23 19.30 -5.37 8.42
CA SER A 23 20.41 -5.61 9.34
C SER A 23 19.97 -6.57 10.42
N THR A 24 20.75 -7.64 10.60
CA THR A 24 20.67 -8.54 11.76
C THR A 24 21.70 -8.16 12.81
N TRP A 25 22.35 -7.00 12.66
CA TRP A 25 23.32 -6.53 13.64
C TRP A 25 22.60 -6.18 14.92
N GLU A 26 23.02 -6.84 15.98
CA GLU A 26 22.67 -6.48 17.35
C GLU A 26 23.92 -5.89 18.01
N PRO A 27 23.81 -4.76 18.72
CA PRO A 27 24.95 -4.23 19.46
C PRO A 27 25.41 -5.25 20.49
N GLY A 28 26.74 -5.47 20.57
CA GLY A 28 27.31 -6.19 21.70
C GLY A 28 27.12 -5.42 23.02
N PRO A 29 27.40 -6.06 24.17
CA PRO A 29 27.27 -5.43 25.48
C PRO A 29 27.99 -4.08 25.56
N SER A 30 27.35 -3.08 26.15
CA SER A 30 27.90 -1.76 26.38
C SER A 30 29.07 -1.82 27.36
N LYS A 31 30.05 -0.92 27.18
CA LYS A 31 31.10 -0.68 28.20
C LYS A 31 30.55 0.01 29.45
N CYS A 32 29.31 0.50 29.43
CA CYS A 32 28.66 1.13 30.56
C CYS A 32 27.93 0.08 31.41
N GLY A 33 28.56 -0.35 32.52
CA GLY A 33 27.96 -1.34 33.41
C GLY A 33 26.61 -0.91 34.01
N ALA A 34 26.34 0.40 34.13
CA ALA A 34 25.04 0.89 34.58
C ALA A 34 23.94 0.69 33.53
N LEU A 35 24.27 0.78 32.24
CA LEU A 35 23.33 0.50 31.16
C LEU A 35 23.05 -1.00 31.06
N GLU A 36 24.08 -1.84 31.13
CA GLU A 36 23.91 -3.30 31.13
C GLU A 36 23.06 -3.76 32.31
N ALA A 37 23.36 -3.27 33.53
CA ALA A 37 22.54 -3.58 34.70
C ALA A 37 21.09 -3.11 34.57
N TYR A 38 20.83 -1.99 33.88
CA TYR A 38 19.48 -1.54 33.59
C TYR A 38 18.78 -2.43 32.55
N ILE A 39 19.47 -2.80 31.46
CA ILE A 39 18.95 -3.72 30.45
C ILE A 39 18.60 -5.07 31.10
N ASP A 40 19.51 -5.63 31.90
CA ASP A 40 19.30 -6.87 32.64
C ASP A 40 18.10 -6.76 33.59
N ALA A 41 18.01 -5.66 34.35
CA ALA A 41 16.87 -5.43 35.26
C ALA A 41 15.53 -5.28 34.51
N VAL A 42 15.54 -4.65 33.33
CA VAL A 42 14.35 -4.53 32.48
C VAL A 42 13.98 -5.89 31.88
N GLN A 43 14.95 -6.65 31.37
CA GLN A 43 14.72 -8.00 30.84
C GLN A 43 14.17 -8.92 31.93
N GLU A 44 14.80 -8.96 33.11
CA GLU A 44 14.32 -9.73 34.26
C GLU A 44 12.94 -9.24 34.72
N GLY A 45 12.68 -7.92 34.67
CA GLY A 45 11.38 -7.33 34.95
C GLY A 45 10.31 -7.78 33.95
N ILE A 46 10.63 -7.80 32.65
CA ILE A 46 9.74 -8.29 31.58
C ILE A 46 9.50 -9.79 31.77
N GLU A 47 10.52 -10.60 32.02
CA GLU A 47 10.38 -12.02 32.28
C GLU A 47 9.52 -12.30 33.50
N LYS A 48 9.74 -11.57 34.61
CA LYS A 48 8.88 -11.64 35.80
C LYS A 48 7.45 -11.26 35.46
N LEU A 49 7.21 -10.20 34.67
CA LEU A 49 5.88 -9.80 34.21
C LEU A 49 5.23 -10.84 33.31
N LEU A 50 5.97 -11.46 32.39
CA LEU A 50 5.48 -12.54 31.53
C LEU A 50 5.14 -13.79 32.36
N ASN A 51 5.94 -14.08 33.38
CA ASN A 51 5.77 -15.23 34.28
C ASN A 51 4.68 -14.99 35.34
N THR A 52 4.44 -13.75 35.78
CA THR A 52 3.37 -13.39 36.74
C THR A 52 2.04 -13.08 36.06
N ASN A 53 2.04 -12.50 34.86
CA ASN A 53 0.87 -12.39 33.98
C ASN A 53 0.65 -13.65 33.12
N SER A 54 1.30 -14.77 33.45
CA SER A 54 1.00 -16.09 32.90
C SER A 54 -0.38 -16.63 33.35
N GLY A 55 -1.21 -15.78 33.98
CA GLY A 55 -2.65 -16.00 34.05
C GLY A 55 -3.18 -16.22 32.64
N ARG A 56 -3.58 -17.47 32.36
CA ARG A 56 -4.09 -17.96 31.06
C ARG A 56 -4.73 -16.81 30.28
N SER A 57 -4.08 -16.37 29.21
CA SER A 57 -4.75 -15.52 28.23
C SER A 57 -6.04 -16.26 27.87
N LYS A 58 -7.17 -15.54 27.97
CA LYS A 58 -8.44 -16.16 27.57
C LYS A 58 -8.31 -16.46 26.09
N ASP A 59 -8.29 -17.74 25.81
CA ASP A 59 -8.36 -18.26 24.47
C ASP A 59 -9.57 -17.64 23.76
N ASN A 60 -9.35 -17.06 22.58
CA ASN A 60 -10.44 -16.53 21.77
C ASN A 60 -11.34 -17.65 21.23
N LEU A 61 -10.88 -18.91 21.34
CA LEU A 61 -11.61 -20.09 20.94
C LEU A 61 -11.89 -20.98 22.15
N ASN A 62 -13.13 -21.42 22.29
CA ASN A 62 -13.47 -22.44 23.27
C ASN A 62 -12.95 -23.82 22.83
N LYS A 63 -12.97 -24.79 23.76
CA LYS A 63 -12.48 -26.16 23.50
C LYS A 63 -13.17 -26.83 22.31
N THR A 64 -14.46 -26.56 22.11
CA THR A 64 -15.25 -27.13 21.01
C THR A 64 -14.82 -26.53 19.67
N GLU A 65 -14.64 -25.21 19.60
CA GLU A 65 -14.15 -24.51 18.40
C GLU A 65 -12.74 -24.96 18.02
N ARG A 66 -11.83 -25.13 18.99
CA ARG A 66 -10.49 -25.68 18.72
C ARG A 66 -10.53 -27.10 18.15
N LYS A 67 -11.36 -27.96 18.75
CA LYS A 67 -11.54 -29.33 18.24
C LYS A 67 -12.12 -29.32 16.82
N ALA A 68 -13.07 -28.42 16.53
CA ALA A 68 -13.64 -28.27 15.20
C ALA A 68 -12.58 -27.81 14.18
N LEU A 69 -11.75 -26.81 14.52
CA LEU A 69 -10.66 -26.36 13.66
C LEU A 69 -9.63 -27.45 13.41
N GLN A 70 -9.29 -28.22 14.45
CA GLN A 70 -8.38 -29.36 14.31
C GLN A 70 -8.98 -30.42 13.39
N SER A 71 -10.26 -30.77 13.59
CA SER A 71 -10.97 -31.71 12.72
C SER A 71 -11.05 -31.25 11.27
N LEU A 72 -11.20 -29.95 11.02
CA LEU A 72 -11.19 -29.37 9.66
C LEU A 72 -9.80 -29.40 9.06
N LYS A 73 -8.76 -29.12 9.84
CA LYS A 73 -7.36 -29.16 9.41
C LYS A 73 -6.92 -30.58 9.04
N ASP A 74 -7.35 -31.57 9.81
CA ASP A 74 -6.98 -32.98 9.61
C ASP A 74 -7.85 -33.68 8.54
N ASN A 75 -8.83 -32.98 7.96
CA ASN A 75 -9.67 -33.54 6.92
C ASN A 75 -9.04 -33.36 5.53
N ASP A 76 -8.38 -34.41 5.05
CA ASP A 76 -7.73 -34.44 3.75
C ASP A 76 -8.69 -34.46 2.54
N SER A 77 -10.00 -34.60 2.76
CA SER A 77 -11.00 -34.59 1.68
C SER A 77 -11.46 -33.19 1.28
N ILE A 78 -11.08 -32.16 2.05
CA ILE A 78 -11.51 -30.78 1.81
C ILE A 78 -10.33 -29.83 1.58
N VAL A 79 -10.61 -28.71 0.92
CA VAL A 79 -9.70 -27.58 0.77
C VAL A 79 -10.40 -26.33 1.29
N ILE A 80 -9.74 -25.59 2.18
CA ILE A 80 -10.24 -24.34 2.76
C ILE A 80 -9.48 -23.18 2.14
N LYS A 81 -10.19 -22.25 1.49
CA LYS A 81 -9.61 -21.06 0.86
C LYS A 81 -10.43 -19.82 1.19
N LYS A 82 -9.79 -18.66 1.17
CA LYS A 82 -10.53 -17.38 1.10
C LYS A 82 -11.23 -17.27 -0.25
N ALA A 83 -12.43 -16.72 -0.28
CA ALA A 83 -13.08 -16.36 -1.53
C ALA A 83 -12.30 -15.25 -2.25
N ASP A 84 -12.42 -15.21 -3.58
CA ASP A 84 -11.83 -14.17 -4.41
C ASP A 84 -12.38 -12.76 -4.09
N LYS A 85 -13.69 -12.68 -3.83
CA LYS A 85 -14.41 -11.45 -3.44
C LYS A 85 -15.42 -11.78 -2.35
N GLY A 86 -15.75 -10.80 -1.49
CA GLY A 86 -16.81 -10.92 -0.47
C GLY A 86 -16.36 -11.27 0.96
N SER A 87 -15.05 -11.27 1.21
CA SER A 87 -14.46 -11.43 2.56
C SER A 87 -14.88 -12.71 3.30
N THR A 88 -15.19 -13.80 2.58
CA THR A 88 -15.68 -15.07 3.16
C THR A 88 -14.68 -16.22 3.00
N VAL A 89 -14.91 -17.31 3.73
CA VAL A 89 -14.16 -18.57 3.67
C VAL A 89 -14.99 -19.59 2.89
N VAL A 90 -14.36 -20.31 1.99
CA VAL A 90 -14.97 -21.35 1.15
C VAL A 90 -14.36 -22.70 1.51
N VAL A 91 -15.20 -23.68 1.77
CA VAL A 91 -14.82 -25.08 1.95
C VAL A 91 -15.23 -25.83 0.69
N LEU A 92 -14.28 -26.50 0.05
CA LEU A 92 -14.46 -27.24 -1.20
C LEU A 92 -14.07 -28.68 -1.01
N ASN A 93 -14.66 -29.59 -1.79
CA ASN A 93 -14.07 -30.93 -1.95
C ASN A 93 -12.69 -30.78 -2.60
N LYS A 94 -11.72 -31.56 -2.11
CA LYS A 94 -10.35 -31.52 -2.63
C LYS A 94 -10.26 -31.99 -4.08
N SER A 95 -11.06 -32.97 -4.47
CA SER A 95 -11.15 -33.45 -5.87
C SER A 95 -11.52 -32.30 -6.81
N ASP A 96 -12.63 -31.62 -6.52
CA ASP A 96 -13.18 -30.57 -7.38
C ASP A 96 -12.20 -29.37 -7.48
N TYR A 97 -11.49 -29.08 -6.39
CA TYR A 97 -10.44 -28.07 -6.38
C TYR A 97 -9.25 -28.43 -7.26
N ILE A 98 -8.80 -29.69 -7.21
CA ILE A 98 -7.71 -30.19 -8.04
C ILE A 98 -8.14 -30.21 -9.51
N ASP A 99 -9.34 -30.68 -9.80
CA ASP A 99 -9.88 -30.76 -11.17
C ASP A 99 -9.99 -29.37 -11.80
N GLU A 100 -10.49 -28.37 -11.07
CA GLU A 100 -10.55 -26.99 -11.56
C GLU A 100 -9.15 -26.40 -11.79
N ALA A 101 -8.17 -26.73 -10.95
CA ALA A 101 -6.79 -26.27 -11.16
C ALA A 101 -6.17 -26.94 -12.39
N LEU A 102 -6.32 -28.26 -12.53
CA LEU A 102 -5.80 -29.01 -13.67
C LEU A 102 -6.47 -28.61 -14.98
N ARG A 103 -7.78 -28.27 -14.96
CA ARG A 103 -8.48 -27.70 -16.13
C ARG A 103 -7.84 -26.41 -16.64
N GLN A 104 -7.29 -25.58 -15.75
CA GLN A 104 -6.59 -24.36 -16.13
C GLN A 104 -5.13 -24.65 -16.56
N LEU A 105 -4.43 -25.49 -15.80
CA LEU A 105 -3.05 -25.87 -16.07
C LEU A 105 -2.88 -26.75 -17.32
N SER A 106 -3.94 -27.40 -17.78
CA SER A 106 -3.93 -28.20 -19.02
C SER A 106 -3.94 -27.36 -20.29
N SER A 107 -3.97 -26.02 -20.20
CA SER A 107 -3.96 -25.15 -21.37
C SER A 107 -2.54 -24.98 -21.93
N PRO A 108 -2.22 -25.59 -23.10
CA PRO A 108 -0.86 -25.55 -23.66
C PRO A 108 -0.50 -24.16 -24.20
N SER A 109 -1.45 -23.23 -24.30
CA SER A 109 -1.20 -21.84 -24.69
C SER A 109 -0.61 -20.99 -23.56
N PHE A 110 -0.70 -21.45 -22.30
CA PHE A 110 -0.33 -20.66 -21.12
C PHE A 110 0.63 -21.40 -20.19
N TYR A 111 0.53 -22.72 -20.13
CA TYR A 111 1.29 -23.54 -19.19
C TYR A 111 1.93 -24.73 -19.88
N GLU A 112 3.10 -25.10 -19.37
CA GLU A 112 3.84 -26.29 -19.73
C GLU A 112 4.08 -27.12 -18.46
N LYS A 113 3.79 -28.42 -18.51
CA LYS A 113 4.15 -29.33 -17.41
C LYS A 113 5.61 -29.74 -17.57
N LEU A 114 6.36 -29.68 -16.49
CA LEU A 114 7.79 -30.00 -16.46
C LEU A 114 8.04 -31.36 -15.79
N ASP A 115 9.09 -32.05 -16.23
CA ASP A 115 9.50 -33.34 -15.66
C ASP A 115 10.24 -33.17 -14.32
N SER A 116 10.83 -32.01 -14.06
CA SER A 116 11.59 -31.71 -12.85
C SER A 116 11.57 -30.23 -12.50
N ASP A 117 12.02 -29.89 -11.30
CA ASP A 117 12.13 -28.50 -10.83
C ASP A 117 13.35 -27.77 -11.43
N PRO A 118 13.16 -26.72 -12.28
CA PRO A 118 14.25 -25.97 -12.87
C PRO A 118 14.75 -24.82 -11.97
N THR A 119 14.23 -24.66 -10.75
CA THR A 119 14.50 -23.48 -9.89
C THR A 119 15.99 -23.16 -9.73
N LEU A 120 16.84 -24.18 -9.55
CA LEU A 120 18.28 -23.96 -9.36
C LEU A 120 18.96 -23.47 -10.65
N GLU A 121 18.57 -24.02 -11.80
CA GLU A 121 19.06 -23.56 -13.10
C GLU A 121 18.68 -22.10 -13.34
N PHE A 122 17.41 -21.75 -13.09
CA PHE A 122 16.90 -20.39 -13.23
C PHE A 122 17.59 -19.41 -12.27
N SER A 123 17.90 -19.88 -11.05
CA SER A 123 18.67 -19.10 -10.08
C SER A 123 20.08 -18.80 -10.58
N SER A 124 20.75 -19.76 -11.20
CA SER A 124 22.09 -19.56 -11.79
C SER A 124 22.06 -18.53 -12.93
N LEU A 125 21.05 -18.58 -13.80
CA LEU A 125 20.87 -17.58 -14.87
C LEU A 125 20.67 -16.17 -14.31
N ILE A 126 19.79 -16.02 -13.32
CA ILE A 126 19.53 -14.72 -12.67
C ILE A 126 20.78 -14.21 -11.95
N LEU A 127 21.50 -15.08 -11.24
CA LEU A 127 22.74 -14.70 -10.56
C LEU A 127 23.80 -14.20 -11.55
N SER A 128 23.92 -14.85 -12.71
CA SER A 128 24.82 -14.39 -13.78
C SER A 128 24.45 -12.98 -14.24
N ASP A 129 23.16 -12.73 -14.52
CA ASP A 129 22.68 -11.43 -14.96
C ASP A 129 22.92 -10.33 -13.91
N LEU A 130 22.68 -10.63 -12.63
CA LEU A 130 22.94 -9.71 -11.52
C LEU A 130 24.44 -9.44 -11.34
N THR A 131 25.29 -10.45 -11.54
CA THR A 131 26.75 -10.31 -11.46
C THR A 131 27.27 -9.40 -12.56
N ASP A 132 26.76 -9.54 -13.78
CA ASP A 132 27.08 -8.65 -14.90
C ASP A 132 26.67 -7.21 -14.59
N MET A 133 25.44 -7.01 -14.09
CA MET A 133 24.94 -5.69 -13.68
C MET A 133 25.82 -5.06 -12.59
N LYS A 134 26.29 -5.85 -11.62
CA LYS A 134 27.21 -5.37 -10.58
C LYS A 134 28.58 -5.00 -11.15
N ASN A 135 29.18 -5.85 -11.98
CA ASN A 135 30.48 -5.61 -12.61
C ASN A 135 30.47 -4.38 -13.52
N ASN A 136 29.34 -4.14 -14.19
CA ASN A 136 29.13 -2.95 -15.02
C ASN A 136 28.77 -1.69 -14.21
N ASN A 137 28.78 -1.76 -12.88
CA ASN A 137 28.36 -0.70 -11.98
C ASN A 137 26.94 -0.20 -12.26
N GLU A 138 26.02 -1.07 -12.70
CA GLU A 138 24.60 -0.70 -12.86
C GLU A 138 23.86 -0.77 -11.53
N ILE A 139 24.21 -1.75 -10.69
CA ILE A 139 23.75 -1.88 -9.31
C ILE A 139 24.96 -1.89 -8.37
N ASP A 140 24.72 -1.59 -7.09
CA ASP A 140 25.72 -1.65 -6.03
C ASP A 140 25.67 -2.98 -5.26
N GLU A 141 26.58 -3.15 -4.30
CA GLU A 141 26.67 -4.37 -3.48
C GLU A 141 25.39 -4.66 -2.71
N ASP A 142 24.79 -3.66 -2.06
CA ASP A 142 23.60 -3.88 -1.23
C ASP A 142 22.42 -4.34 -2.08
N VAL A 143 22.23 -3.69 -3.24
CA VAL A 143 21.19 -4.07 -4.21
C VAL A 143 21.48 -5.46 -4.77
N PHE A 144 22.72 -5.77 -5.12
CA PHE A 144 23.11 -7.10 -5.59
C PHE A 144 22.79 -8.18 -4.56
N GLU A 145 23.25 -8.00 -3.31
CA GLU A 145 22.99 -8.92 -2.21
C GLU A 145 21.50 -9.09 -1.95
N TYR A 146 20.76 -7.98 -1.97
CA TYR A 146 19.31 -8.03 -1.81
C TYR A 146 18.68 -8.87 -2.91
N LEU A 147 18.97 -8.60 -4.19
CA LEU A 147 18.34 -9.25 -5.34
C LEU A 147 18.75 -10.70 -5.53
N CYS A 148 19.91 -11.11 -5.01
CA CYS A 148 20.37 -12.49 -5.11
C CYS A 148 19.35 -13.49 -4.52
N PRO A 149 19.05 -14.58 -5.25
CA PRO A 149 18.27 -15.70 -4.71
C PRO A 149 18.99 -16.33 -3.52
N GLU A 150 18.26 -16.55 -2.42
CA GLU A 150 18.77 -17.21 -1.21
C GLU A 150 17.84 -18.38 -0.87
N ASN A 151 18.37 -19.60 -0.85
CA ASN A 151 17.59 -20.84 -0.67
C ASN A 151 16.33 -20.87 -1.56
N PRO A 152 16.48 -20.73 -2.89
CA PRO A 152 15.35 -20.57 -3.79
C PRO A 152 14.49 -21.83 -3.87
N GLY A 153 13.17 -21.63 -3.94
CA GLY A 153 12.19 -22.69 -4.18
C GLY A 153 11.23 -22.32 -5.33
N PRO A 154 10.51 -23.30 -5.89
CA PRO A 154 9.54 -23.06 -6.94
C PRO A 154 8.34 -22.27 -6.39
N GLY A 155 7.69 -21.50 -7.26
CA GLY A 155 6.46 -20.80 -6.89
C GLY A 155 5.37 -21.78 -6.44
N GLN A 156 4.35 -21.30 -5.72
CA GLN A 156 3.24 -22.14 -5.25
C GLN A 156 1.94 -21.70 -5.90
N PHE A 157 1.35 -22.58 -6.71
CA PHE A 157 0.07 -22.31 -7.35
C PHE A 157 -1.10 -22.63 -6.42
N TYR A 158 -2.09 -21.74 -6.39
CA TYR A 158 -3.37 -22.00 -5.75
C TYR A 158 -4.49 -21.19 -6.40
N LEU A 159 -5.71 -21.70 -6.27
CA LEU A 159 -6.92 -21.02 -6.68
C LEU A 159 -7.60 -20.28 -5.53
N LEU A 160 -8.18 -19.11 -5.84
CA LEU A 160 -9.18 -18.42 -5.01
C LEU A 160 -10.58 -18.58 -5.65
N PRO A 161 -11.58 -19.17 -4.95
CA PRO A 161 -12.88 -19.43 -5.57
C PRO A 161 -13.67 -18.15 -5.87
N LYS A 162 -14.14 -18.00 -7.12
CA LYS A 162 -15.00 -16.88 -7.55
C LYS A 162 -16.47 -17.19 -7.31
N ILE A 163 -16.90 -17.19 -6.05
CA ILE A 163 -18.29 -17.50 -5.63
C ILE A 163 -19.38 -16.58 -6.20
N HIS A 164 -18.98 -15.47 -6.82
CA HIS A 164 -19.88 -14.53 -7.48
C HIS A 164 -20.06 -14.83 -8.99
N LYS A 165 -19.48 -15.92 -9.49
CA LYS A 165 -19.60 -16.38 -10.89
C LYS A 165 -20.21 -17.77 -10.93
N GLU A 166 -21.00 -18.04 -11.97
CA GLU A 166 -21.55 -19.36 -12.25
C GLU A 166 -20.42 -20.40 -12.40
N GLY A 167 -20.63 -21.60 -11.87
CA GLY A 167 -19.62 -22.67 -11.85
C GLY A 167 -18.46 -22.46 -10.85
N ILE A 168 -18.41 -21.33 -10.13
CA ILE A 168 -17.40 -21.02 -9.10
C ILE A 168 -15.95 -21.27 -9.60
N PRO A 169 -15.55 -20.70 -10.75
CA PRO A 169 -14.20 -20.90 -11.27
C PRO A 169 -13.13 -20.36 -10.32
N GLY A 170 -11.94 -20.95 -10.34
CA GLY A 170 -10.81 -20.49 -9.54
C GLY A 170 -10.11 -19.28 -10.17
N ARG A 171 -9.70 -18.28 -9.36
CA ARG A 171 -8.66 -17.31 -9.76
C ARG A 171 -7.29 -17.94 -9.51
N PRO A 172 -6.46 -18.19 -10.54
CA PRO A 172 -5.13 -18.73 -10.37
C PRO A 172 -4.21 -17.68 -9.74
N ILE A 173 -3.44 -18.06 -8.73
CA ILE A 173 -2.40 -17.26 -8.10
C ILE A 173 -1.14 -18.11 -7.99
N VAL A 174 0.00 -17.54 -8.37
CA VAL A 174 1.32 -18.13 -8.13
C VAL A 174 2.02 -17.30 -7.06
N SER A 175 2.24 -17.89 -5.89
CA SER A 175 3.04 -17.27 -4.84
C SER A 175 4.51 -17.41 -5.18
N ALA A 176 5.19 -16.28 -5.33
CA ALA A 176 6.63 -16.22 -5.60
C ALA A 176 7.48 -16.14 -4.31
N ILE A 177 6.94 -16.45 -3.12
CA ILE A 177 7.70 -16.33 -1.86
C ILE A 177 8.90 -17.29 -1.90
N GLY A 178 10.12 -16.74 -1.78
CA GLY A 178 11.36 -17.52 -1.87
C GLY A 178 11.71 -17.96 -3.30
N HIS A 179 10.97 -17.49 -4.32
CA HIS A 179 11.26 -17.79 -5.71
C HIS A 179 12.42 -16.91 -6.24
N PRO A 180 13.26 -17.38 -7.17
CA PRO A 180 14.37 -16.58 -7.73
C PRO A 180 13.93 -15.24 -8.32
N THR A 181 12.71 -15.16 -8.84
CA THR A 181 12.17 -13.94 -9.47
C THR A 181 11.51 -12.97 -8.47
N GLU A 182 11.35 -13.32 -7.19
CA GLU A 182 10.56 -12.54 -6.23
C GLU A 182 11.11 -11.12 -6.02
N LYS A 183 12.41 -11.04 -5.77
CA LYS A 183 13.09 -9.79 -5.40
C LYS A 183 13.37 -8.94 -6.63
N ILE A 184 13.75 -9.55 -7.75
CA ILE A 184 13.87 -8.84 -9.04
C ILE A 184 12.51 -8.31 -9.51
N SER A 185 11.41 -9.02 -9.27
CA SER A 185 10.08 -8.50 -9.56
C SER A 185 9.75 -7.27 -8.72
N GLN A 186 10.19 -7.20 -7.47
CA GLN A 186 10.01 -6.01 -6.64
C GLN A 186 10.83 -4.82 -7.18
N PHE A 187 12.03 -5.11 -7.65
CA PHE A 187 12.93 -4.13 -8.24
C PHE A 187 12.39 -3.53 -9.54
N LEU A 188 11.84 -4.37 -10.41
CA LEU A 188 11.16 -3.96 -11.63
C LEU A 188 9.93 -3.09 -11.33
N ASP A 189 9.11 -3.48 -10.36
CA ASP A 189 7.93 -2.69 -9.95
C ASP A 189 8.31 -1.26 -9.55
N TYR A 190 9.38 -1.12 -8.75
CA TYR A 190 9.91 0.19 -8.35
C TYR A 190 10.31 1.06 -9.55
N HIS A 191 10.93 0.46 -10.57
CA HIS A 191 11.31 1.17 -11.79
C HIS A 191 10.16 1.41 -12.78
N LEU A 192 8.99 0.80 -12.59
CA LEU A 192 7.81 1.00 -13.44
C LEU A 192 6.79 1.95 -12.81
N LYS A 193 6.70 1.98 -11.48
CA LYS A 193 5.62 2.64 -10.73
C LYS A 193 5.42 4.12 -11.10
N ASP A 194 6.51 4.88 -11.17
CA ASP A 194 6.45 6.30 -11.52
C ASP A 194 5.91 6.55 -12.94
N HIS A 195 6.08 5.59 -13.84
CA HIS A 195 5.56 5.66 -15.21
C HIS A 195 4.07 5.31 -15.25
N VAL A 196 3.65 4.33 -14.45
CA VAL A 196 2.24 3.93 -14.31
C VAL A 196 1.40 5.11 -13.85
N GLU A 197 1.84 5.83 -12.81
CA GLU A 197 1.09 6.95 -12.23
C GLU A 197 0.96 8.15 -13.20
N LYS A 198 1.76 8.20 -14.26
CA LYS A 198 1.73 9.25 -15.30
C LYS A 198 0.86 8.91 -16.51
N LEU A 199 0.34 7.68 -16.59
CA LEU A 199 -0.52 7.29 -17.71
C LEU A 199 -1.83 8.10 -17.69
N PRO A 200 -2.32 8.63 -18.83
CA PRO A 200 -3.55 9.43 -18.88
C PRO A 200 -4.79 8.69 -18.36
N SER A 201 -4.89 7.38 -18.61
CA SER A 201 -6.00 6.55 -18.20
C SER A 201 -5.91 6.08 -16.74
N TYR A 202 -4.76 6.21 -16.08
CA TYR A 202 -4.53 5.58 -14.78
C TYR A 202 -5.42 6.14 -13.68
N LEU A 203 -6.04 5.22 -12.94
CA LEU A 203 -6.71 5.47 -11.68
C LEU A 203 -5.95 4.82 -10.52
N LYS A 204 -5.66 5.64 -9.50
CA LYS A 204 -5.01 5.15 -8.26
C LYS A 204 -5.96 4.37 -7.35
N ASP A 205 -7.17 4.89 -7.14
CA ASP A 205 -8.19 4.33 -6.28
C ASP A 205 -9.55 5.01 -6.52
N THR A 206 -10.58 4.60 -5.76
CA THR A 206 -11.94 5.16 -5.83
C THR A 206 -11.99 6.68 -5.65
N THR A 207 -11.12 7.26 -4.81
CA THR A 207 -11.05 8.70 -4.58
C THR A 207 -10.57 9.40 -5.85
N ASP A 208 -9.54 8.85 -6.49
CA ASP A 208 -9.02 9.37 -7.77
C ASP A 208 -10.07 9.30 -8.87
N TYR A 209 -10.83 8.20 -8.94
CA TYR A 209 -11.96 8.07 -9.87
C TYR A 209 -13.00 9.18 -9.67
N ILE A 210 -13.47 9.40 -8.44
CA ILE A 210 -14.46 10.45 -8.13
C ILE A 210 -13.96 11.85 -8.52
N LYS A 211 -12.66 12.10 -8.42
CA LYS A 211 -12.05 13.39 -8.80
C LYS A 211 -11.90 13.57 -10.31
N LYS A 212 -11.48 12.52 -11.02
CA LYS A 212 -11.15 12.57 -12.45
C LYS A 212 -12.36 12.40 -13.36
N THR A 213 -13.40 11.70 -12.90
CA THR A 213 -14.58 11.43 -13.71
C THR A 213 -15.37 12.72 -14.02
N PRO A 214 -15.69 13.01 -15.29
CA PRO A 214 -16.59 14.10 -15.63
C PRO A 214 -17.96 13.84 -15.01
N SER A 215 -18.33 14.66 -14.03
CA SER A 215 -19.48 14.42 -13.17
C SER A 215 -20.55 15.52 -13.21
N GLN A 216 -20.37 16.54 -14.04
CA GLN A 216 -21.27 17.69 -14.16
C GLN A 216 -21.41 18.10 -15.64
N ASN A 217 -22.53 18.76 -15.98
CA ASN A 217 -22.82 19.28 -17.33
C ASN A 217 -22.70 18.22 -18.44
N LEU A 218 -23.04 16.97 -18.14
CA LEU A 218 -23.02 15.89 -19.12
C LEU A 218 -24.15 16.09 -20.15
N PRO A 219 -23.86 15.94 -21.46
CA PRO A 219 -24.88 16.07 -22.50
C PRO A 219 -26.05 15.11 -22.33
N THR A 220 -27.23 15.51 -22.81
CA THR A 220 -28.38 14.60 -22.90
C THR A 220 -28.04 13.42 -23.82
N GLY A 221 -28.42 12.20 -23.40
CA GLY A 221 -28.07 10.97 -24.12
C GLY A 221 -26.67 10.43 -23.81
N THR A 222 -25.99 10.97 -22.78
CA THR A 222 -24.74 10.37 -22.27
C THR A 222 -24.99 8.94 -21.81
N LEU A 223 -24.19 8.00 -22.30
CA LEU A 223 -24.16 6.61 -21.85
C LEU A 223 -22.99 6.41 -20.88
N LEU A 224 -23.26 5.67 -19.81
CA LEU A 224 -22.28 5.18 -18.85
C LEU A 224 -21.85 3.79 -19.31
N VAL A 225 -20.56 3.61 -19.58
CA VAL A 225 -20.04 2.34 -20.10
C VAL A 225 -18.92 1.85 -19.19
N THR A 226 -19.01 0.59 -18.80
CA THR A 226 -17.91 -0.12 -18.13
C THR A 226 -17.40 -1.23 -19.03
N MET A 227 -16.08 -1.36 -19.13
CA MET A 227 -15.43 -2.42 -19.89
C MET A 227 -14.48 -3.20 -18.97
N ASP A 228 -14.44 -4.53 -19.11
CA ASP A 228 -13.51 -5.40 -18.39
C ASP A 228 -12.61 -6.11 -19.41
N VAL A 229 -11.30 -5.98 -19.23
CA VAL A 229 -10.31 -6.67 -20.07
C VAL A 229 -10.29 -8.15 -19.69
N THR A 230 -10.68 -9.00 -20.62
CA THR A 230 -10.80 -10.43 -20.37
C THR A 230 -9.43 -11.04 -20.09
N SER A 231 -9.27 -11.54 -18.86
CA SER A 231 -8.05 -12.23 -18.40
C SER A 231 -6.76 -11.47 -18.73
N LEU A 232 -6.73 -10.17 -18.43
CA LEU A 232 -5.65 -9.24 -18.80
C LEU A 232 -4.24 -9.86 -18.64
N TYR A 233 -3.87 -10.28 -17.42
CA TYR A 233 -2.52 -10.76 -17.15
C TYR A 233 -2.07 -11.94 -18.02
N THR A 234 -2.96 -12.90 -18.30
CA THR A 234 -2.60 -14.09 -19.10
C THR A 234 -2.53 -13.79 -20.60
N ASN A 235 -3.19 -12.72 -21.05
CA ASN A 235 -3.35 -12.40 -22.46
C ASN A 235 -2.36 -11.34 -23.00
N ILE A 236 -1.52 -10.76 -22.14
CA ILE A 236 -0.46 -9.84 -22.56
C ILE A 236 0.66 -10.64 -23.25
N PRO A 237 0.93 -10.40 -24.55
CA PRO A 237 2.07 -11.03 -25.22
C PRO A 237 3.38 -10.50 -24.63
N HIS A 238 4.32 -11.40 -24.32
CA HIS A 238 5.60 -11.03 -23.68
C HIS A 238 6.35 -9.96 -24.46
N GLU A 239 6.53 -10.15 -25.77
CA GLU A 239 7.28 -9.22 -26.63
C GLU A 239 6.68 -7.80 -26.61
N GLU A 240 5.36 -7.68 -26.75
CA GLU A 240 4.69 -6.37 -26.76
C GLU A 240 4.73 -5.69 -25.39
N GLY A 241 4.56 -6.46 -24.30
CA GLY A 241 4.66 -5.90 -22.95
C GLY A 241 6.09 -5.49 -22.59
N ILE A 242 7.10 -6.26 -23.00
CA ILE A 242 8.51 -5.89 -22.83
C ILE A 242 8.82 -4.61 -23.59
N GLU A 243 8.36 -4.49 -24.84
CA GLU A 243 8.55 -3.30 -25.66
C GLU A 243 7.86 -2.06 -25.05
N ALA A 244 6.64 -2.22 -24.51
CA ALA A 244 5.96 -1.13 -23.80
C ALA A 244 6.76 -0.65 -22.58
N CYS A 245 7.33 -1.57 -21.79
CA CYS A 245 8.21 -1.24 -20.67
C CYS A 245 9.52 -0.57 -21.12
N ARG A 246 10.13 -1.05 -22.20
CA ARG A 246 11.33 -0.44 -22.81
C ARG A 246 11.09 1.02 -23.16
N LYS A 247 10.01 1.32 -23.89
CA LYS A 247 9.64 2.70 -24.28
C LYS A 247 9.60 3.65 -23.08
N VAL A 248 8.99 3.24 -21.96
CA VAL A 248 8.89 4.12 -20.79
C VAL A 248 10.22 4.24 -20.03
N TRP A 249 11.00 3.17 -19.94
CA TRP A 249 12.34 3.23 -19.36
C TRP A 249 13.30 4.08 -20.20
N ASP A 250 13.10 4.12 -21.51
CA ASP A 250 13.82 4.98 -22.45
C ASP A 250 13.52 6.48 -22.27
N LEU A 251 12.48 6.82 -21.52
CA LEU A 251 12.19 8.21 -21.11
C LEU A 251 12.82 8.61 -19.77
N ARG A 252 13.40 7.66 -19.01
CA ARG A 252 14.04 7.99 -17.71
C ARG A 252 15.23 8.92 -17.91
N GLN A 253 15.34 9.92 -17.04
CA GLN A 253 16.52 10.79 -16.96
C GLN A 253 17.73 10.01 -16.44
N ASN A 254 17.56 9.24 -15.37
CA ASN A 254 18.58 8.34 -14.86
C ASN A 254 18.44 6.95 -15.49
N LYS A 255 19.45 6.58 -16.30
CA LYS A 255 19.57 5.28 -16.99
C LYS A 255 20.34 4.25 -16.19
N ARG A 256 20.44 4.40 -14.87
CA ARG A 256 21.05 3.42 -13.98
C ARG A 256 19.98 2.78 -13.09
N PRO A 257 19.75 1.45 -13.18
CA PRO A 257 20.30 0.52 -14.18
C PRO A 257 19.85 0.82 -15.61
N SER A 258 20.58 0.30 -16.60
CA SER A 258 20.30 0.51 -18.02
C SER A 258 18.95 -0.07 -18.42
N THR A 259 18.37 0.45 -19.51
CA THR A 259 17.13 -0.13 -20.06
C THR A 259 17.32 -1.59 -20.42
N GLU A 260 18.46 -1.97 -21.02
CA GLU A 260 18.73 -3.37 -21.39
C GLU A 260 18.75 -4.30 -20.18
N SER A 261 19.39 -3.89 -19.09
CA SER A 261 19.44 -4.70 -17.87
C SER A 261 18.06 -4.85 -17.22
N LEU A 262 17.24 -3.79 -17.21
CA LEU A 262 15.85 -3.90 -16.75
C LEU A 262 15.00 -4.80 -17.65
N VAL A 263 15.18 -4.70 -18.97
CA VAL A 263 14.49 -5.57 -19.94
C VAL A 263 14.91 -7.03 -19.75
N LYS A 264 16.21 -7.30 -19.55
CA LYS A 264 16.73 -8.64 -19.29
C LYS A 264 16.10 -9.24 -18.02
N LEU A 265 16.04 -8.48 -16.93
CA LEU A 265 15.38 -8.92 -15.70
C LEU A 265 13.86 -9.11 -15.87
N LEU A 266 13.21 -8.26 -16.66
CA LEU A 266 11.79 -8.41 -16.99
C LEU A 266 11.53 -9.70 -17.77
N GLU A 267 12.36 -9.99 -18.77
CA GLU A 267 12.32 -11.23 -19.54
C GLU A 267 12.52 -12.45 -18.62
N ARG A 268 13.49 -12.42 -17.70
CA ARG A 268 13.66 -13.48 -16.69
C ARG A 268 12.41 -13.67 -15.84
N THR A 269 11.82 -12.57 -15.37
CA THR A 269 10.63 -12.62 -14.52
C THR A 269 9.42 -13.22 -15.26
N LEU A 270 9.29 -12.97 -16.57
CA LEU A 270 8.19 -13.48 -17.40
C LEU A 270 8.41 -14.94 -17.83
N LYS A 271 9.63 -15.30 -18.22
CA LYS A 271 9.94 -16.61 -18.84
C LYS A 271 10.41 -17.68 -17.84
N LEU A 272 10.97 -17.30 -16.69
CA LEU A 272 11.48 -18.23 -15.67
C LEU A 272 10.50 -18.42 -14.51
N ASN A 273 9.21 -18.44 -14.82
CA ASN A 273 8.14 -18.45 -13.82
C ASN A 273 7.63 -19.88 -13.56
N ASN A 274 8.48 -20.69 -12.93
CA ASN A 274 8.14 -22.06 -12.57
C ASN A 274 7.44 -22.13 -11.20
N PHE A 275 6.53 -23.08 -11.08
CA PHE A 275 5.78 -23.29 -9.86
C PHE A 275 5.35 -24.75 -9.70
N MET A 276 4.91 -25.08 -8.49
CA MET A 276 4.35 -26.37 -8.13
C MET A 276 2.85 -26.29 -7.92
N PHE A 277 2.16 -27.36 -8.32
CA PHE A 277 0.79 -27.64 -7.91
C PHE A 277 0.64 -29.14 -7.69
N ASN A 278 0.10 -29.54 -6.53
CA ASN A 278 -0.20 -30.93 -6.22
C ASN A 278 0.98 -31.91 -6.45
N GLY A 279 2.20 -31.46 -6.15
CA GLY A 279 3.42 -32.26 -6.32
C GLY A 279 4.03 -32.26 -7.74
N ASP A 280 3.32 -31.73 -8.74
CA ASP A 280 3.80 -31.58 -10.11
C ASP A 280 4.44 -30.20 -10.34
N HIS A 281 5.37 -30.12 -11.30
CA HIS A 281 6.05 -28.90 -11.71
C HIS A 281 5.48 -28.34 -13.02
N TYR A 282 5.37 -27.02 -13.09
CA TYR A 282 4.84 -26.31 -14.25
C TYR A 282 5.65 -25.05 -14.53
N LEU A 283 5.61 -24.60 -15.79
CA LEU A 283 6.13 -23.32 -16.25
C LEU A 283 4.98 -22.50 -16.85
N GLN A 284 4.88 -21.22 -16.48
CA GLN A 284 4.04 -20.29 -17.24
C GLN A 284 4.81 -19.78 -18.46
N ILE A 285 4.28 -20.07 -19.65
CA ILE A 285 4.95 -19.77 -20.93
C ILE A 285 4.35 -18.54 -21.65
N ASN A 286 3.20 -18.03 -21.19
CA ASN A 286 2.57 -16.85 -21.77
C ASN A 286 1.85 -15.99 -20.71
N GLY A 287 1.76 -14.70 -20.98
CA GLY A 287 1.27 -13.71 -20.03
C GLY A 287 2.14 -13.59 -18.78
N THR A 288 1.61 -12.98 -17.73
CA THR A 288 2.29 -12.83 -16.43
C THR A 288 1.48 -13.51 -15.33
N SER A 289 2.13 -14.10 -14.33
CA SER A 289 1.43 -14.74 -13.22
C SER A 289 0.81 -13.71 -12.30
N MET A 290 -0.44 -13.96 -11.91
CA MET A 290 -1.06 -13.24 -10.80
C MET A 290 -0.34 -13.63 -9.50
N GLY A 291 0.24 -12.65 -8.80
CA GLY A 291 1.02 -12.86 -7.57
C GLY A 291 2.44 -12.30 -7.64
N THR A 292 2.94 -12.05 -8.85
CA THR A 292 4.22 -11.36 -9.09
C THR A 292 4.10 -9.87 -8.79
N LYS A 293 5.07 -9.30 -8.07
CA LYS A 293 5.00 -7.92 -7.55
C LYS A 293 4.91 -6.87 -8.68
N MET A 294 5.59 -7.09 -9.81
CA MET A 294 5.56 -6.17 -10.96
C MET A 294 4.35 -6.33 -11.86
N ALA A 295 3.58 -7.41 -11.74
CA ALA A 295 2.52 -7.73 -12.69
C ALA A 295 1.50 -6.57 -12.86
N PRO A 296 1.02 -5.91 -11.79
CA PRO A 296 0.12 -4.77 -11.95
C PRO A 296 0.75 -3.60 -12.70
N SER A 297 2.01 -3.27 -12.42
CA SER A 297 2.70 -2.18 -13.11
C SER A 297 2.98 -2.52 -14.57
N TYR A 298 3.44 -3.73 -14.86
CA TYR A 298 3.64 -4.25 -16.20
C TYR A 298 2.35 -4.20 -17.03
N ALA A 299 1.24 -4.69 -16.49
CA ALA A 299 -0.05 -4.66 -17.18
C ALA A 299 -0.55 -3.24 -17.44
N ASN A 300 -0.37 -2.32 -16.47
CA ASN A 300 -0.73 -0.92 -16.68
C ASN A 300 0.08 -0.26 -17.79
N ILE A 301 1.39 -0.49 -17.85
CA ILE A 301 2.26 0.06 -18.90
C ILE A 301 1.90 -0.48 -20.27
N PHE A 302 1.72 -1.80 -20.40
CA PHE A 302 1.24 -2.40 -21.65
C PHE A 302 -0.10 -1.81 -22.08
N MET A 303 -1.07 -1.75 -21.17
CA MET A 303 -2.38 -1.17 -21.48
C MET A 303 -2.29 0.31 -21.83
N GLY A 304 -1.39 1.07 -21.21
CA GLY A 304 -1.17 2.48 -21.56
C GLY A 304 -0.70 2.68 -23.01
N ASP A 305 0.28 1.89 -23.48
CA ASP A 305 0.72 1.91 -24.88
C ASP A 305 -0.39 1.45 -25.83
N PHE A 306 -1.11 0.39 -25.46
CA PHE A 306 -2.25 -0.13 -26.21
C PHE A 306 -3.36 0.90 -26.37
N GLU A 307 -3.78 1.54 -25.26
CA GLU A 307 -4.86 2.52 -25.20
C GLU A 307 -4.54 3.76 -26.01
N ASP A 308 -3.30 4.25 -25.93
CA ASP A 308 -2.85 5.39 -26.73
C ASP A 308 -2.96 5.09 -28.24
N ARG A 309 -2.53 3.90 -28.69
CA ARG A 309 -2.70 3.49 -30.09
C ARG A 309 -4.16 3.30 -30.48
N LEU A 310 -4.97 2.68 -29.62
CA LEU A 310 -6.39 2.42 -29.83
C LEU A 310 -7.16 3.73 -30.00
N LEU A 311 -7.06 4.63 -29.03
CA LEU A 311 -7.81 5.88 -28.98
C LEU A 311 -7.35 6.90 -30.05
N ARG A 312 -6.10 6.82 -30.51
CA ARG A 312 -5.62 7.61 -31.66
C ARG A 312 -6.24 7.16 -32.98
N GLN A 313 -6.52 5.86 -33.14
CA GLN A 313 -7.05 5.28 -34.38
C GLN A 313 -8.58 5.08 -34.37
N ALA A 314 -9.22 5.22 -33.22
CA ALA A 314 -10.66 5.03 -33.08
C ALA A 314 -11.46 6.05 -33.93
N PRO A 315 -12.52 5.60 -34.63
CA PRO A 315 -13.34 6.47 -35.48
C PRO A 315 -14.11 7.53 -34.68
N SER A 316 -14.56 7.15 -33.49
CA SER A 316 -15.23 8.00 -32.51
C SER A 316 -14.54 7.84 -31.17
N LYS A 317 -14.55 8.90 -30.36
CA LYS A 317 -13.83 8.92 -29.08
C LYS A 317 -14.79 9.06 -27.89
N PRO A 318 -14.50 8.37 -26.78
CA PRO A 318 -15.23 8.58 -25.55
C PRO A 318 -14.94 9.99 -24.99
N LEU A 319 -15.88 10.53 -24.22
CA LEU A 319 -15.70 11.80 -23.51
C LEU A 319 -14.62 11.68 -22.41
N SER A 320 -14.53 10.50 -21.79
CA SER A 320 -13.49 10.17 -20.81
C SER A 320 -13.13 8.69 -20.91
N TRP A 321 -11.89 8.34 -20.60
CA TRP A 321 -11.41 6.97 -20.53
C TRP A 321 -10.54 6.78 -19.28
N LEU A 322 -11.08 6.12 -18.27
CA LEU A 322 -10.42 5.94 -16.98
C LEU A 322 -10.32 4.44 -16.67
N ARG A 323 -9.13 3.98 -16.28
CA ARG A 323 -8.83 2.56 -16.08
C ARG A 323 -8.21 2.30 -14.71
N PHE A 324 -8.77 1.33 -14.01
CA PHE A 324 -8.19 0.72 -12.83
C PHE A 324 -7.78 -0.72 -13.16
N ILE A 325 -6.51 -0.92 -13.50
CA ILE A 325 -5.97 -2.22 -13.94
C ILE A 325 -6.73 -2.78 -15.17
N ASP A 326 -7.67 -3.70 -14.97
CA ASP A 326 -8.49 -4.39 -15.98
C ASP A 326 -9.89 -3.77 -16.16
N ASP A 327 -10.37 -3.02 -15.17
CA ASP A 327 -11.66 -2.35 -15.19
C ASP A 327 -11.54 -0.94 -15.81
N ILE A 328 -12.37 -0.64 -16.81
CA ILE A 328 -12.42 0.64 -17.51
C ILE A 328 -13.81 1.26 -17.33
N GLU A 329 -13.84 2.57 -17.12
CA GLU A 329 -15.04 3.40 -17.09
C GLU A 329 -14.91 4.50 -18.15
N MET A 330 -15.96 4.64 -18.97
CA MET A 330 -16.04 5.72 -19.95
C MET A 330 -17.43 6.35 -20.01
N LYS A 331 -17.45 7.66 -20.28
CA LYS A 331 -18.65 8.38 -20.66
C LYS A 331 -18.69 8.49 -22.19
N TRP A 332 -19.84 8.17 -22.78
CA TRP A 332 -20.03 8.21 -24.22
C TRP A 332 -21.16 9.14 -24.61
N THR A 333 -20.93 10.00 -25.62
CA THR A 333 -21.89 11.06 -26.00
C THR A 333 -22.28 11.04 -27.48
N GLU A 334 -21.79 10.10 -28.28
CA GLU A 334 -22.05 10.05 -29.72
C GLU A 334 -23.20 9.11 -30.11
N GLY A 335 -24.04 8.72 -29.16
CA GLY A 335 -25.18 7.82 -29.39
C GLY A 335 -24.79 6.34 -29.44
N ARG A 336 -25.82 5.48 -29.43
CA ARG A 336 -25.66 4.04 -29.25
C ARG A 336 -25.01 3.34 -30.46
N GLU A 337 -25.38 3.71 -31.67
CA GLU A 337 -24.87 3.06 -32.89
C GLU A 337 -23.34 3.21 -33.00
N ARG A 338 -22.82 4.43 -32.83
CA ARG A 338 -21.36 4.67 -32.84
C ARG A 338 -20.64 4.03 -31.67
N LEU A 339 -21.31 3.84 -30.53
CA LEU A 339 -20.76 3.09 -29.41
C LEU A 339 -20.57 1.61 -29.78
N ASP A 340 -21.58 1.00 -30.41
CA ASP A 340 -21.49 -0.40 -30.83
C ASP A 340 -20.37 -0.57 -31.89
N GLU A 341 -20.23 0.37 -32.83
CA GLU A 341 -19.10 0.41 -33.78
C GLU A 341 -17.74 0.52 -33.09
N PHE A 342 -17.64 1.39 -32.07
CA PHE A 342 -16.41 1.56 -31.28
C PHE A 342 -16.06 0.27 -30.51
N ILE A 343 -17.04 -0.38 -29.89
CA ILE A 343 -16.85 -1.64 -29.16
C ILE A 343 -16.35 -2.74 -30.11
N ASP A 344 -16.93 -2.82 -31.30
CA ASP A 344 -16.52 -3.73 -32.35
C ASP A 344 -15.09 -3.46 -32.81
N PHE A 345 -14.75 -2.20 -33.03
CA PHE A 345 -13.40 -1.76 -33.38
C PHE A 345 -12.40 -2.17 -32.29
N THR A 346 -12.69 -1.84 -31.02
CA THR A 346 -11.82 -2.15 -29.88
C THR A 346 -11.58 -3.65 -29.72
N ASN A 347 -12.61 -4.48 -29.89
CA ASN A 347 -12.48 -5.93 -29.82
C ASN A 347 -11.77 -6.55 -31.04
N LYS A 348 -11.70 -5.85 -32.18
CA LYS A 348 -10.94 -6.27 -33.37
C LYS A 348 -9.51 -5.73 -33.39
N PHE A 349 -9.20 -4.71 -32.57
CA PHE A 349 -7.94 -3.98 -32.59
C PHE A 349 -6.71 -4.84 -32.28
N HIS A 350 -6.85 -5.85 -31.42
CA HIS A 350 -5.75 -6.75 -31.05
C HIS A 350 -6.21 -8.20 -30.93
N PRO A 351 -5.38 -9.18 -31.35
CA PRO A 351 -5.76 -10.59 -31.34
C PRO A 351 -6.05 -11.13 -29.94
N SER A 352 -5.22 -10.80 -28.94
CA SER A 352 -5.35 -11.38 -27.59
C SER A 352 -6.09 -10.51 -26.56
N ILE A 353 -6.24 -9.21 -26.80
CA ILE A 353 -6.83 -8.28 -25.83
C ILE A 353 -8.28 -8.04 -26.23
N LYS A 354 -9.21 -8.50 -25.39
CA LYS A 354 -10.66 -8.45 -25.61
C LYS A 354 -11.35 -7.82 -24.41
N PHE A 355 -12.51 -7.23 -24.66
CA PHE A 355 -13.29 -6.49 -23.69
C PHE A 355 -14.71 -7.03 -23.61
N THR A 356 -15.17 -7.26 -22.39
CA THR A 356 -16.61 -7.36 -22.10
C THR A 356 -17.15 -5.97 -21.77
N VAL A 357 -18.39 -5.68 -22.13
CA VAL A 357 -18.94 -4.31 -22.04
C VAL A 357 -20.33 -4.34 -21.42
N GLU A 358 -20.54 -3.47 -20.43
CA GLU A 358 -21.86 -3.15 -19.87
C GLU A 358 -22.19 -1.69 -20.16
N ILE A 359 -23.41 -1.44 -20.63
CA ILE A 359 -23.86 -0.12 -21.09
C ILE A 359 -25.12 0.23 -20.32
N SER A 360 -25.16 1.44 -19.75
CA SER A 360 -26.33 1.99 -19.07
C SER A 360 -26.55 3.45 -19.44
N ASP A 361 -27.81 3.86 -19.49
CA ASP A 361 -28.23 5.26 -19.64
C ASP A 361 -28.44 5.97 -18.30
N SER A 362 -28.35 5.25 -17.18
CA SER A 362 -28.86 5.70 -15.89
C SER A 362 -27.91 5.43 -14.73
N SER A 363 -27.36 4.22 -14.62
CA SER A 363 -26.39 3.93 -13.56
C SER A 363 -25.46 2.77 -13.87
N ASN A 364 -24.20 2.88 -13.45
CA ASN A 364 -23.21 1.81 -13.51
C ASN A 364 -22.54 1.61 -12.16
N VAL A 365 -21.89 0.46 -12.01
CA VAL A 365 -21.05 0.14 -10.85
C VAL A 365 -19.59 0.16 -11.32
N PHE A 366 -18.76 0.93 -10.63
CA PHE A 366 -17.33 0.97 -10.90
C PHE A 366 -16.56 1.13 -9.58
N LEU A 367 -15.56 0.28 -9.36
CA LEU A 367 -14.87 0.13 -8.08
C LEU A 367 -15.88 -0.04 -6.91
N ASP A 368 -15.76 0.81 -5.89
CA ASP A 368 -16.63 0.82 -4.72
C ASP A 368 -17.86 1.73 -4.86
N THR A 369 -18.17 2.18 -6.09
CA THR A 369 -19.20 3.19 -6.32
C THR A 369 -20.33 2.65 -7.18
N LYS A 370 -21.55 3.09 -6.86
CA LYS A 370 -22.67 3.13 -7.80
C LYS A 370 -22.81 4.57 -8.27
N SER A 371 -22.55 4.80 -9.56
CA SER A 371 -22.67 6.10 -10.19
C SER A 371 -24.04 6.19 -10.86
N THR A 372 -24.82 7.23 -10.58
CA THR A 372 -26.15 7.45 -11.15
C THR A 372 -26.19 8.80 -11.88
N LEU A 373 -26.56 8.78 -13.16
CA LEU A 373 -26.77 9.98 -13.96
C LEU A 373 -28.13 10.61 -13.61
N ARG A 374 -28.12 11.85 -13.12
CA ARG A 374 -29.32 12.65 -12.82
C ARG A 374 -29.06 14.11 -13.17
N ASP A 375 -29.99 14.73 -13.90
CA ASP A 375 -29.96 16.17 -14.22
C ASP A 375 -28.61 16.65 -14.83
N GLY A 376 -28.00 15.81 -15.68
CA GLY A 376 -26.69 16.11 -16.29
C GLY A 376 -25.48 15.96 -15.35
N GLY A 377 -25.66 15.43 -14.15
CA GLY A 377 -24.61 15.17 -13.17
C GLY A 377 -24.53 13.71 -12.72
N ILE A 378 -23.38 13.31 -12.18
CA ILE A 378 -23.15 11.98 -11.60
C ILE A 378 -23.24 12.05 -10.08
N HIS A 379 -24.16 11.26 -9.52
CA HIS A 379 -24.28 11.04 -8.09
C HIS A 379 -23.66 9.69 -7.71
N PHE A 380 -22.75 9.71 -6.73
CA PHE A 380 -22.09 8.52 -6.21
C PHE A 380 -22.77 8.03 -4.94
N ASP A 381 -22.92 6.72 -4.83
CA ASP A 381 -23.31 6.00 -3.62
C ASP A 381 -22.33 4.84 -3.40
N LEU A 382 -22.22 4.35 -2.15
CA LEU A 382 -21.39 3.19 -1.84
C LEU A 382 -21.99 1.94 -2.50
N HIS A 383 -21.20 1.25 -3.30
CA HIS A 383 -21.52 -0.09 -3.77
C HIS A 383 -20.79 -1.14 -2.91
N THR A 384 -21.46 -2.26 -2.68
CA THR A 384 -20.85 -3.46 -2.12
C THR A 384 -21.44 -4.66 -2.82
N LYS A 385 -20.61 -5.66 -3.15
CA LYS A 385 -21.07 -6.89 -3.79
C LYS A 385 -21.98 -7.67 -2.86
N ASP A 386 -22.98 -8.33 -3.41
CA ASP A 386 -23.95 -9.13 -2.63
C ASP A 386 -23.30 -10.28 -1.86
N THR A 387 -22.15 -10.75 -2.34
CA THR A 387 -21.34 -11.79 -1.66
C THR A 387 -20.54 -11.27 -0.46
N ASP A 388 -20.54 -9.97 -0.16
CA ASP A 388 -19.81 -9.42 0.98
C ASP A 388 -20.49 -9.82 2.30
N SER A 389 -19.76 -10.62 3.07
CA SER A 389 -20.22 -11.14 4.35
C SER A 389 -20.08 -10.15 5.52
N HIS A 390 -19.49 -8.97 5.27
CA HIS A 390 -19.25 -7.93 6.27
C HIS A 390 -18.61 -8.46 7.56
N LEU A 391 -17.63 -9.38 7.44
CA LEU A 391 -16.91 -9.98 8.56
C LEU A 391 -15.91 -9.02 9.20
N TYR A 392 -16.39 -7.85 9.65
CA TYR A 392 -15.59 -6.91 10.43
C TYR A 392 -15.02 -7.59 11.68
N LEU A 393 -13.85 -7.13 12.11
CA LEU A 393 -13.13 -7.67 13.26
C LEU A 393 -14.03 -7.65 14.49
N ARG A 394 -14.17 -8.78 15.19
CA ARG A 394 -15.01 -8.87 16.40
C ARG A 394 -14.32 -8.19 17.59
N THR A 395 -15.12 -7.58 18.46
CA THR A 395 -14.64 -6.87 19.65
C THR A 395 -14.12 -7.79 20.76
N ASP A 396 -14.43 -9.09 20.68
CA ASP A 396 -13.90 -10.14 21.57
C ASP A 396 -12.59 -10.77 21.06
N SER A 397 -12.04 -10.26 19.95
CA SER A 397 -10.73 -10.71 19.44
C SER A 397 -9.57 -10.12 20.23
N CYS A 398 -8.39 -10.75 20.14
CA CYS A 398 -7.18 -10.34 20.85
C CYS A 398 -6.45 -9.17 20.17
N HIS A 399 -7.14 -8.05 19.94
CA HIS A 399 -6.57 -6.83 19.38
C HIS A 399 -6.60 -5.67 20.38
N PRO A 400 -5.68 -4.70 20.28
CA PRO A 400 -5.70 -3.52 21.12
C PRO A 400 -7.01 -2.72 21.02
N PRO A 401 -7.57 -2.18 22.13
CA PRO A 401 -8.87 -1.51 22.13
C PRO A 401 -9.01 -0.34 21.14
N HIS A 402 -7.91 0.35 20.82
CA HIS A 402 -7.93 1.47 19.86
C HIS A 402 -8.28 1.02 18.43
N ILE A 403 -8.00 -0.23 18.06
CA ILE A 403 -8.36 -0.80 16.75
C ILE A 403 -9.88 -0.79 16.57
N PHE A 404 -10.63 -1.21 17.59
CA PHE A 404 -12.10 -1.22 17.56
C PHE A 404 -12.71 0.17 17.53
N LYS A 405 -12.02 1.20 18.03
CA LYS A 405 -12.44 2.60 17.86
C LYS A 405 -12.14 3.13 16.46
N GLY A 406 -11.06 2.68 15.85
CA GLY A 406 -10.65 3.08 14.49
C GLY A 406 -11.57 2.55 13.39
N ILE A 407 -12.06 1.32 13.51
CA ILE A 407 -12.87 0.66 12.48
C ILE A 407 -14.15 1.43 12.12
N PRO A 408 -15.05 1.77 13.08
CA PRO A 408 -16.26 2.53 12.77
C PRO A 408 -15.95 3.88 12.11
N LYS A 409 -14.94 4.59 12.61
CA LYS A 409 -14.51 5.89 12.07
C LYS A 409 -14.01 5.74 10.63
N GLY A 410 -13.10 4.80 10.36
CA GLY A 410 -12.55 4.58 9.02
C GLY A 410 -13.59 4.18 7.99
N LEU A 411 -14.52 3.29 8.36
CA LEU A 411 -15.63 2.86 7.49
C LEU A 411 -16.61 4.01 7.22
N ALA A 412 -16.99 4.78 8.25
CA ALA A 412 -17.83 5.96 8.07
C ALA A 412 -17.14 7.03 7.19
N THR A 413 -15.84 7.24 7.36
CA THR A 413 -15.06 8.16 6.50
C THR A 413 -15.08 7.72 5.04
N ARG A 414 -14.99 6.41 4.76
CA ARG A 414 -15.15 5.88 3.40
C ARG A 414 -16.54 6.18 2.84
N ILE A 415 -17.61 5.98 3.61
CA ILE A 415 -18.98 6.30 3.19
C ILE A 415 -19.12 7.80 2.89
N ARG A 416 -18.64 8.66 3.79
CA ARG A 416 -18.70 10.14 3.64
C ARG A 416 -17.95 10.62 2.40
N ARG A 417 -16.80 10.02 2.11
CA ARG A 417 -15.99 10.34 0.93
C ARG A 417 -16.70 9.94 -0.37
N ILE A 418 -17.33 8.77 -0.40
CA ILE A 418 -17.96 8.24 -1.61
C ILE A 418 -19.31 8.92 -1.88
N CYS A 419 -20.22 8.92 -0.91
CA CYS A 419 -21.61 9.37 -1.10
C CYS A 419 -21.69 10.85 -1.47
N SER A 420 -22.38 11.19 -2.55
CA SER A 420 -22.54 12.58 -2.99
C SER A 420 -23.50 13.40 -2.12
N SER A 421 -24.44 12.75 -1.41
CA SER A 421 -25.44 13.42 -0.58
C SER A 421 -25.42 12.96 0.87
N ASP A 422 -25.89 13.83 1.76
CA ASP A 422 -26.08 13.54 3.18
C ASP A 422 -27.10 12.40 3.37
N ASP A 423 -28.16 12.36 2.58
CA ASP A 423 -29.17 11.28 2.64
C ASP A 423 -28.56 9.90 2.36
N SER A 424 -27.74 9.78 1.31
CA SER A 424 -27.03 8.53 1.01
C SER A 424 -26.05 8.19 2.12
N PHE A 425 -25.30 9.18 2.63
CA PHE A 425 -24.41 8.98 3.77
C PHE A 425 -25.17 8.45 5.00
N HIS A 426 -26.34 9.02 5.32
CA HIS A 426 -27.18 8.61 6.43
C HIS A 426 -27.71 7.18 6.27
N LEU A 427 -28.23 6.85 5.09
CA LEU A 427 -28.71 5.51 4.77
C LEU A 427 -27.60 4.46 4.94
N ARG A 428 -26.45 4.68 4.29
CA ARG A 428 -25.31 3.75 4.35
C ARG A 428 -24.69 3.67 5.73
N SER A 429 -24.65 4.77 6.48
CA SER A 429 -24.17 4.77 7.86
C SER A 429 -25.08 3.99 8.81
N LYS A 430 -26.41 4.00 8.56
CA LYS A 430 -27.36 3.17 9.30
C LYS A 430 -27.12 1.68 9.07
N GLU A 431 -26.92 1.28 7.80
CA GLU A 431 -26.56 -0.09 7.43
C GLU A 431 -25.23 -0.52 8.08
N LEU A 432 -24.20 0.34 8.02
CA LEU A 432 -22.91 0.10 8.68
C LEU A 432 -23.08 -0.08 10.18
N SER A 433 -23.88 0.75 10.84
CA SER A 433 -24.12 0.67 12.28
C SER A 433 -24.75 -0.67 12.66
N GLN A 434 -25.76 -1.12 11.92
CA GLN A 434 -26.40 -2.43 12.14
C GLN A 434 -25.39 -3.57 11.99
N ARG A 435 -24.56 -3.55 10.93
CA ARG A 435 -23.52 -4.57 10.69
C ARG A 435 -22.49 -4.60 11.82
N LEU A 436 -21.96 -3.45 12.24
CA LEU A 436 -20.98 -3.38 13.34
C LEU A 436 -21.58 -3.85 14.67
N CYS A 437 -22.81 -3.45 14.99
CA CYS A 437 -23.47 -3.91 16.21
C CYS A 437 -23.65 -5.44 16.22
N HIS A 438 -24.00 -6.03 15.08
CA HIS A 438 -24.06 -7.49 14.93
C HIS A 438 -22.70 -8.18 15.14
N ARG A 439 -21.58 -7.47 14.90
CA ARG A 439 -20.21 -7.93 15.15
C ARG A 439 -19.72 -7.67 16.58
N GLY A 440 -20.61 -7.23 17.48
CA GLY A 440 -20.31 -7.01 18.90
C GLY A 440 -19.82 -5.60 19.26
N TYR A 441 -19.93 -4.64 18.34
CA TYR A 441 -19.59 -3.24 18.65
C TYR A 441 -20.69 -2.58 19.49
N ASN A 442 -20.28 -1.73 20.43
CA ASN A 442 -21.21 -0.96 21.23
C ASN A 442 -21.90 0.12 20.36
N ALA A 443 -23.22 0.12 20.32
CA ALA A 443 -24.02 1.02 19.47
C ALA A 443 -23.73 2.51 19.73
N LYS A 444 -23.52 2.91 20.98
CA LYS A 444 -23.21 4.30 21.35
C LYS A 444 -21.86 4.73 20.74
N SER A 445 -20.83 3.90 20.90
CA SER A 445 -19.50 4.18 20.35
C SER A 445 -19.48 4.24 18.82
N VAL A 446 -20.26 3.37 18.15
CA VAL A 446 -20.43 3.39 16.70
C VAL A 446 -21.14 4.68 16.26
N HIS A 447 -22.22 5.05 16.93
CA HIS A 447 -22.96 6.28 16.64
C HIS A 447 -22.08 7.53 16.83
N GLU A 448 -21.35 7.64 17.94
CA GLU A 448 -20.42 8.75 18.19
C GLU A 448 -19.37 8.88 17.08
N SER A 449 -18.83 7.75 16.60
CA SER A 449 -17.85 7.73 15.51
C SER A 449 -18.44 8.20 14.18
N ILE A 450 -19.64 7.75 13.84
CA ILE A 450 -20.36 8.16 12.62
C ILE A 450 -20.70 9.65 12.68
N SER A 451 -21.25 10.11 13.82
CA SER A 451 -21.62 11.51 14.04
C SER A 451 -20.41 12.45 13.99
N ALA A 452 -19.23 12.00 14.44
CA ALA A 452 -17.99 12.75 14.29
C ALA A 452 -17.58 12.92 12.81
N VAL A 453 -17.77 11.88 12.00
CA VAL A 453 -17.45 11.91 10.56
C VAL A 453 -18.46 12.71 9.75
N GLN A 454 -19.74 12.70 10.13
CA GLN A 454 -20.80 13.46 9.45
C GLN A 454 -20.46 14.96 9.33
N ARG A 455 -19.77 15.51 10.33
CA ARG A 455 -19.37 16.92 10.38
C ARG A 455 -18.20 17.26 9.46
N ILE A 456 -17.53 16.27 8.88
CA ILE A 456 -16.41 16.48 7.98
C ILE A 456 -16.95 16.76 6.58
N ASP A 457 -16.45 17.81 5.94
CA ASP A 457 -16.81 18.13 4.58
C ASP A 457 -16.32 17.03 3.62
N ARG A 458 -17.16 16.68 2.64
CA ARG A 458 -16.82 15.65 1.67
C ARG A 458 -15.62 16.05 0.82
N GLN A 459 -15.50 17.32 0.44
CA GLN A 459 -14.40 17.82 -0.38
C GLN A 459 -13.06 17.69 0.33
N ASP A 460 -13.02 17.91 1.65
CA ASP A 460 -11.82 17.68 2.45
C ASP A 460 -11.37 16.22 2.40
N LEU A 461 -12.32 15.28 2.42
CA LEU A 461 -12.05 13.85 2.34
C LEU A 461 -11.63 13.38 0.94
N LEU A 462 -11.93 14.15 -0.10
CA LEU A 462 -11.48 13.90 -1.47
C LEU A 462 -10.07 14.43 -1.74
N GLN A 463 -9.52 15.26 -0.86
CA GLN A 463 -8.13 15.67 -0.99
C GLN A 463 -7.20 14.63 -0.38
N TYR A 464 -6.19 14.21 -1.15
CA TYR A 464 -5.09 13.45 -0.59
C TYR A 464 -4.34 14.37 0.35
N LYS A 465 -4.25 13.99 1.62
CA LYS A 465 -3.37 14.70 2.55
C LYS A 465 -1.94 14.56 2.02
N PRO A 466 -1.21 15.67 1.79
CA PRO A 466 0.21 15.56 1.52
C PRO A 466 0.83 14.79 2.69
N LYS A 467 1.73 13.84 2.39
CA LYS A 467 2.67 13.41 3.42
C LYS A 467 3.41 14.69 3.80
N SER A 468 3.36 15.10 5.06
CA SER A 468 4.10 16.26 5.55
C SER A 468 5.58 16.04 5.26
N LEU A 469 6.07 16.63 4.19
CA LEU A 469 7.49 16.85 3.99
C LEU A 469 7.80 18.07 4.87
N GLY A 470 8.51 17.87 5.98
CA GLY A 470 8.84 18.96 6.91
C GLY A 470 9.50 20.13 6.18
N VAL A 471 9.12 21.36 6.52
CA VAL A 471 9.57 22.60 5.86
C VAL A 471 11.09 22.82 6.04
N CYS A 472 11.64 22.42 7.19
CA CYS A 472 13.07 22.29 7.45
C CYS A 472 13.30 21.31 8.62
N GLN A 473 14.56 21.08 9.00
CA GLN A 473 14.93 20.12 10.04
C GLN A 473 15.73 20.74 11.21
N LYS A 474 15.52 22.02 11.48
CA LYS A 474 16.21 22.68 12.59
C LYS A 474 15.58 22.27 13.93
N GLN A 475 16.42 21.71 14.81
CA GLN A 475 16.00 21.27 16.14
C GLN A 475 16.39 22.27 17.22
N TYR A 476 15.56 22.37 18.27
CA TYR A 476 15.84 23.17 19.47
C TYR A 476 15.58 22.32 20.71
N ILE A 477 16.53 22.35 21.65
CA ILE A 477 16.38 21.76 22.97
C ILE A 477 16.30 22.87 23.99
N GLY A 478 15.18 22.88 24.72
CA GLY A 478 14.97 23.74 25.88
C GLY A 478 14.68 22.92 27.13
N GLU A 479 15.26 23.35 28.25
CA GLU A 479 14.78 23.01 29.59
C GLU A 479 13.66 23.96 30.04
N THR A 480 12.85 23.50 30.99
CA THR A 480 11.84 24.32 31.65
C THR A 480 11.51 23.74 33.01
N GLU A 481 11.32 24.61 34.00
CA GLU A 481 10.69 24.28 35.28
C GLU A 481 9.18 24.46 35.28
N ASP A 482 8.69 25.27 34.35
CA ASP A 482 7.27 25.52 34.15
C ASP A 482 6.57 24.36 33.45
N GLY A 483 5.23 24.34 33.54
CA GLY A 483 4.41 23.44 32.74
C GLY A 483 4.73 23.56 31.25
N LEU A 484 4.81 22.41 30.56
CA LEU A 484 5.06 22.30 29.13
C LEU A 484 4.17 23.25 28.29
N ASN A 485 2.89 23.35 28.63
CA ASN A 485 1.93 24.26 28.01
C ASN A 485 2.35 25.74 28.11
N MET A 486 2.89 26.17 29.25
CA MET A 486 3.32 27.54 29.48
C MET A 486 4.59 27.85 28.67
N ARG A 487 5.54 26.92 28.63
CA ARG A 487 6.75 27.06 27.80
C ARG A 487 6.42 27.17 26.31
N ILE A 488 5.49 26.36 25.79
CA ILE A 488 5.05 26.42 24.39
C ILE A 488 4.35 27.75 24.11
N ASN A 489 3.49 28.22 25.01
CA ASN A 489 2.82 29.52 24.87
C ASN A 489 3.83 30.69 24.83
N ASN A 490 4.92 30.61 25.61
CA ASN A 490 5.99 31.61 25.58
C ASN A 490 6.74 31.59 24.23
N HIS A 491 6.99 30.41 23.66
CA HIS A 491 7.56 30.29 22.31
C HIS A 491 6.61 30.85 21.26
N ARG A 492 5.32 30.47 21.29
CA ARG A 492 4.29 30.99 20.38
C ARG A 492 4.20 32.52 20.45
N SER A 493 4.11 33.07 21.65
CA SER A 493 4.09 34.53 21.86
C SER A 493 5.34 35.20 21.27
N SER A 494 6.52 34.62 21.48
CA SER A 494 7.78 35.17 20.96
C SER A 494 7.86 35.12 19.43
N ILE A 495 7.32 34.06 18.81
CA ILE A 495 7.20 33.94 17.35
C ILE A 495 6.23 35.01 16.84
N THR A 496 5.00 35.06 17.38
CA THR A 496 3.96 36.01 16.95
C THR A 496 4.34 37.48 17.17
N THR A 497 5.18 37.77 18.17
CA THR A 497 5.65 39.14 18.46
C THR A 497 6.98 39.49 17.77
N GLY A 498 7.54 38.60 16.94
CA GLY A 498 8.73 38.90 16.15
C GLY A 498 10.01 39.08 16.96
N LYS A 499 10.17 38.39 18.09
CA LYS A 499 11.36 38.50 18.96
C LYS A 499 12.57 37.78 18.36
N VAL A 500 13.23 38.39 17.38
CA VAL A 500 14.36 37.83 16.61
C VAL A 500 15.63 37.53 17.42
N ASN A 501 15.68 37.90 18.70
CA ASN A 501 16.80 37.59 19.59
C ASN A 501 16.75 36.16 20.16
N LEU A 502 15.58 35.52 20.14
CA LEU A 502 15.40 34.14 20.61
C LEU A 502 15.53 33.17 19.43
N PRO A 503 16.34 32.10 19.51
CA PRO A 503 16.66 31.28 18.34
C PRO A 503 15.43 30.63 17.68
N VAL A 504 14.48 30.15 18.49
CA VAL A 504 13.20 29.61 18.00
C VAL A 504 12.39 30.69 17.28
N ALA A 505 12.22 31.87 17.87
CA ALA A 505 11.45 32.94 17.24
C ALA A 505 12.15 33.52 16.01
N GLN A 506 13.48 33.61 16.01
CA GLN A 506 14.28 34.02 14.87
C GLN A 506 14.06 33.10 13.67
N HIS A 507 14.03 31.78 13.89
CA HIS A 507 13.82 30.79 12.84
C HIS A 507 12.39 30.81 12.28
N PHE A 508 11.38 30.78 13.15
CA PHE A 508 9.97 30.75 12.74
C PHE A 508 9.43 32.08 12.18
N ASN A 509 10.25 33.15 12.16
CA ASN A 509 9.95 34.41 11.47
C ASN A 509 10.69 34.55 10.12
N GLN A 510 11.31 33.48 9.61
CA GLN A 510 11.87 33.43 8.25
C GLN A 510 10.75 33.20 7.21
N ASP A 511 10.96 33.63 5.96
CA ASP A 511 9.92 33.70 4.89
C ASP A 511 9.21 32.37 4.56
N ASN A 512 9.71 31.23 5.05
CA ASN A 512 9.15 29.89 4.80
C ASN A 512 8.56 29.20 6.04
N HIS A 513 8.59 29.80 7.23
CA HIS A 513 8.15 29.12 8.46
C HIS A 513 6.96 29.82 9.13
N SER A 514 6.10 29.02 9.76
CA SER A 514 5.00 29.47 10.60
C SER A 514 4.93 28.67 11.90
N TRP A 515 4.26 29.19 12.93
CA TRP A 515 4.11 28.48 14.20
C TRP A 515 3.36 27.15 14.06
N GLU A 516 2.57 26.96 12.99
CA GLU A 516 1.83 25.74 12.70
C GLU A 516 2.75 24.60 12.26
N ASP A 517 3.99 24.91 11.86
CA ASP A 517 5.03 23.95 11.50
C ASP A 517 5.82 23.43 12.73
N MET A 518 5.50 23.90 13.94
CA MET A 518 6.15 23.48 15.18
C MET A 518 5.51 22.21 15.76
N GLU A 519 6.25 21.11 15.83
CA GLU A 519 5.88 19.95 16.63
C GLU A 519 6.47 20.03 18.05
N VAL A 520 5.97 19.30 19.06
CA VAL A 520 6.57 19.30 20.42
C VAL A 520 6.50 17.90 21.06
N VAL A 521 7.63 17.42 21.60
CA VAL A 521 7.85 16.09 22.20
C VAL A 521 8.62 16.19 23.52
N PRO A 522 8.12 15.67 24.64
CA PRO A 522 8.92 15.55 25.86
C PRO A 522 10.02 14.47 25.70
N ILE A 523 11.29 14.82 25.95
CA ILE A 523 12.44 13.89 25.81
C ILE A 523 12.90 13.25 27.11
N ASP A 524 12.75 13.99 28.20
CA ASP A 524 13.22 13.57 29.51
C ASP A 524 12.47 14.41 30.55
N HIS A 525 12.13 13.80 31.67
CA HIS A 525 11.29 14.42 32.70
C HIS A 525 11.58 13.81 34.06
N ASN A 526 11.90 14.66 35.03
CA ASN A 526 11.98 14.28 36.43
C ASN A 526 11.66 15.50 37.31
N VAL A 527 10.65 15.35 38.17
CA VAL A 527 10.18 16.40 39.09
C VAL A 527 11.18 16.71 40.20
N SER A 528 12.17 15.85 40.43
CA SER A 528 13.15 15.98 41.51
C SER A 528 14.49 16.55 41.04
N TRP A 529 14.62 16.96 39.78
CA TRP A 529 15.88 17.53 39.29
C TRP A 529 16.15 18.93 39.78
N THR A 530 17.39 19.15 40.22
CA THR A 530 17.94 20.48 40.46
C THR A 530 18.17 21.22 39.15
N ILE A 531 18.33 22.54 39.21
CA ILE A 531 18.65 23.38 38.04
C ILE A 531 19.89 22.84 37.31
N ASP A 532 20.96 22.54 38.05
CA ASP A 532 22.20 22.01 37.47
C ASP A 532 21.99 20.67 36.74
N GLN A 533 21.12 19.80 37.27
CA GLN A 533 20.77 18.54 36.63
C GLN A 533 19.94 18.73 35.36
N ARG A 534 19.00 19.68 35.35
CA ARG A 534 18.23 20.04 34.15
C ARG A 534 19.13 20.62 33.07
N VAL A 535 20.02 21.54 33.43
CA VAL A 535 21.00 22.15 32.51
C VAL A 535 22.01 21.12 32.00
N ALA A 536 22.49 20.22 32.85
CA ALA A 536 23.37 19.12 32.42
C ALA A 536 22.66 18.20 31.40
N LYS A 537 21.38 17.90 31.64
CA LYS A 537 20.55 17.09 30.74
C LYS A 537 20.22 17.83 29.45
N GLU A 538 19.91 19.12 29.52
CA GLU A 538 19.69 19.98 28.36
C GLU A 538 20.94 19.97 27.45
N ASN A 539 22.12 20.21 28.02
CA ASN A 539 23.39 20.15 27.30
C ASN A 539 23.64 18.75 26.71
N PHE A 540 23.44 17.69 27.50
CA PHE A 540 23.57 16.32 27.02
C PHE A 540 22.69 16.08 25.78
N TRP A 541 21.43 16.52 25.80
CA TRP A 541 20.51 16.37 24.68
C TRP A 541 20.86 17.29 23.50
N GLN A 542 21.32 18.52 23.75
CA GLN A 542 21.80 19.42 22.69
C GLN A 542 22.96 18.80 21.89
N TYR A 543 23.93 18.17 22.58
CA TYR A 543 25.04 17.48 21.93
C TYR A 543 24.61 16.17 21.27
N THR A 544 23.81 15.35 21.96
CA THR A 544 23.37 14.03 21.48
C THR A 544 22.52 14.16 20.21
N LEU A 545 21.67 15.18 20.14
CA LEU A 545 20.76 15.43 19.02
C LEU A 545 21.29 16.49 18.03
N LYS A 546 22.52 16.98 18.23
CA LYS A 546 23.18 17.98 17.36
C LYS A 546 22.33 19.25 17.15
N THR A 547 21.69 19.76 18.20
CA THR A 547 20.79 20.92 18.07
C THR A 547 21.51 22.27 18.14
N ILE A 548 22.85 22.27 18.19
CA ILE A 548 23.69 23.48 18.25
C ILE A 548 23.96 24.01 16.83
N GLU A 549 24.02 25.32 16.64
CA GLU A 549 24.40 25.95 15.37
C GLU A 549 25.78 25.44 14.86
N PRO A 550 25.90 25.11 13.56
CA PRO A 550 24.96 25.42 12.48
C PRO A 550 23.84 24.40 12.26
N ASP A 551 23.87 23.23 12.90
CA ASP A 551 23.00 22.10 12.55
C ASP A 551 21.59 22.25 13.16
N GLY A 552 21.46 22.79 14.38
CA GLY A 552 20.19 23.16 15.01
C GLY A 552 20.06 24.65 15.38
N LEU A 553 19.13 24.96 16.30
CA LEU A 553 18.78 26.32 16.72
C LEU A 553 19.44 26.77 18.04
N ASN A 554 20.05 25.89 18.83
CA ASN A 554 20.72 26.27 20.08
C ASN A 554 22.04 27.02 19.78
N LYS A 555 22.34 28.11 20.49
CA LYS A 555 23.55 28.91 20.27
C LYS A 555 24.72 28.39 21.10
N ARG A 556 25.95 28.45 20.55
CA ARG A 556 27.17 27.97 21.26
C ARG A 556 27.43 28.67 22.61
N SER A 557 26.92 29.89 22.80
CA SER A 557 27.02 30.63 24.07
C SER A 557 26.35 29.92 25.25
N ASP A 558 25.38 29.05 24.99
CA ASP A 558 24.53 28.44 26.02
C ASP A 558 25.24 27.24 26.71
N THR A 559 26.31 26.71 26.10
CA THR A 559 27.05 25.53 26.58
C THR A 559 28.28 25.85 27.46
N LEU A 560 28.66 27.13 27.62
CA LEU A 560 29.93 27.53 28.24
C LEU A 560 29.94 27.61 29.78
N HIS A 561 28.90 27.12 30.47
CA HIS A 561 28.83 27.19 31.93
C HIS A 561 29.40 26.00 32.71
N MET A 562 29.96 24.97 32.07
CA MET A 562 30.56 23.82 32.79
C MET A 562 31.95 23.39 32.30
N SER A 563 32.85 24.34 32.00
CA SER A 563 34.30 24.04 31.88
C SER A 563 35.16 24.63 33.01
N ARG A 564 34.54 25.07 34.11
CA ARG A 564 35.26 25.48 35.34
C ARG A 564 34.55 24.96 36.59
N LYS A 565 34.79 23.69 36.93
CA LYS A 565 35.06 23.17 38.29
C LYS A 565 34.97 21.63 38.30
N TYR A 566 36.14 21.04 38.55
CA TYR A 566 36.46 19.65 38.91
C TYR A 566 36.26 18.55 37.85
#